data_AF-A0A956U0I3-F1
#
_entry.id   AF-A0A956U0I3-F1
#
_cell.length_a   1.000
_cell.length_b   1.000
_cell.length_c   1.000
_cell.angle_alpha   90.00
_cell.angle_beta   90.00
_cell.angle_gamma   90.00
#
_symmetry.space_group_name_H-M   'P 1'
#
loop_
_entity.id
_entity.type
_entity.pdbx_description
1 polymer ?
#
loop_
_entity_poly.entity_id
_entity_poly.type
_entity_poly.pdbx_seq_one_letter_code
_entity_poly.pdbx_strand_id
1 'polypeptide(L)'
;MENTKINQNQSNTISSYYLVLSRVDWRFLLSEQTPKRSLVFADGILADAVKMISESIVANCSGPINNECDLAVAVDPDNKTLKQAWSCLQPGGSIYIEWVLRPFSGIKSVKRKLEEIGFQNVTFFMPQPDPADNPSEIWIPMVQNVVSYYLRGKKYEKKGGNFLNQFKRAICNVLCLFYPIKPITYFWLMNTNLIRYKVCSIASKPIVTGVQKISPSYEGANQKAVTNIPNIVDECLNNLDTDDKSNEVSVLMLTERGGFEKIILFIFRGNDSFS
;
A
#
# COMPACT_ATOMS: atom_id res chain seq x y z
N MET A 1 -17.28 -43.43 -11.86
CA MET A 1 -16.21 -42.92 -10.97
C MET A 1 -15.34 -41.84 -11.61
N GLU A 2 -15.45 -41.54 -12.91
CA GLU A 2 -14.65 -40.48 -13.57
C GLU A 2 -15.12 -39.04 -13.26
N ASN A 3 -16.42 -38.80 -13.07
CA ASN A 3 -16.94 -37.45 -12.86
C ASN A 3 -16.46 -36.75 -11.58
N THR A 4 -16.03 -37.51 -10.56
CA THR A 4 -15.54 -36.92 -9.30
C THR A 4 -14.14 -36.31 -9.43
N LYS A 5 -13.30 -36.80 -10.36
CA LYS A 5 -11.92 -36.28 -10.54
C LYS A 5 -11.89 -34.95 -11.31
N ILE A 6 -12.83 -34.73 -12.23
CA ILE A 6 -12.89 -33.49 -13.02
C ILE A 6 -13.22 -32.28 -12.13
N ASN A 7 -14.12 -32.45 -11.16
CA ASN A 7 -14.55 -31.37 -10.27
C ASN A 7 -13.45 -30.92 -9.27
N GLN A 8 -12.58 -31.84 -8.83
CA GLN A 8 -11.49 -31.50 -7.92
C GLN A 8 -10.41 -30.65 -8.60
N ASN A 9 -10.09 -30.95 -9.86
CA ASN A 9 -9.09 -30.19 -10.62
C ASN A 9 -9.56 -28.75 -10.92
N GLN A 10 -10.83 -28.55 -11.25
CA GLN A 10 -11.38 -27.20 -11.48
C GLN A 10 -11.41 -26.36 -10.21
N SER A 11 -11.78 -26.96 -9.07
CA SER A 11 -11.80 -26.26 -7.77
C SER A 11 -10.40 -25.80 -7.33
N ASN A 12 -9.37 -26.62 -7.54
CA ASN A 12 -7.99 -26.27 -7.23
C ASN A 12 -7.47 -25.11 -8.09
N THR A 13 -7.79 -25.10 -9.39
CA THR A 13 -7.39 -24.01 -10.30
C THR A 13 -8.03 -22.68 -9.91
N ILE A 14 -9.35 -22.68 -9.62
CA ILE A 14 -10.06 -21.47 -9.20
C ILE A 14 -9.49 -20.92 -7.89
N SER A 15 -9.24 -21.79 -6.90
CA SER A 15 -8.63 -21.39 -5.64
C SER A 15 -7.23 -20.78 -5.84
N SER A 16 -6.40 -21.39 -6.68
CA SER A 16 -5.07 -20.87 -7.00
C SER A 16 -5.12 -19.49 -7.67
N TYR A 17 -6.10 -19.27 -8.54
CA TYR A 17 -6.30 -17.99 -9.23
C TYR A 17 -6.67 -16.86 -8.27
N TYR A 18 -7.60 -17.10 -7.34
CA TYR A 18 -7.96 -16.11 -6.33
C TYR A 18 -6.80 -15.77 -5.39
N LEU A 19 -6.00 -16.77 -5.01
CA LEU A 19 -4.80 -16.55 -4.20
C LEU A 19 -3.81 -15.63 -4.93
N VAL A 20 -3.55 -15.88 -6.21
CA VAL A 20 -2.66 -15.04 -7.02
C VAL A 20 -3.22 -13.62 -7.16
N LEU A 21 -4.51 -13.44 -7.46
CA LEU A 21 -5.10 -12.10 -7.59
C LEU A 21 -5.11 -11.31 -6.27
N SER A 22 -5.39 -11.96 -5.14
CA SER A 22 -5.37 -11.28 -3.84
C SER A 22 -3.98 -10.75 -3.48
N ARG A 23 -2.92 -11.33 -4.06
CA ARG A 23 -1.54 -10.90 -3.85
C ARG A 23 -1.27 -9.49 -4.35
N VAL A 24 -2.07 -9.02 -5.30
CA VAL A 24 -2.01 -7.68 -5.91
C VAL A 24 -3.13 -6.76 -5.44
N ASP A 25 -3.78 -7.06 -4.31
CA ASP A 25 -4.81 -6.17 -3.75
C ASP A 25 -4.28 -4.79 -3.32
N TRP A 26 -2.97 -4.62 -3.21
CA TRP A 26 -2.36 -3.30 -3.07
C TRP A 26 -2.54 -2.42 -4.31
N ARG A 27 -2.91 -2.95 -5.49
CA ARG A 27 -3.12 -2.15 -6.71
C ARG A 27 -4.23 -1.12 -6.56
N PHE A 28 -5.17 -1.36 -5.66
CA PHE A 28 -6.26 -0.43 -5.35
C PHE A 28 -5.77 0.78 -4.52
N LEU A 29 -4.53 0.75 -4.04
CA LEU A 29 -3.86 1.87 -3.37
C LEU A 29 -3.07 2.73 -4.38
N LEU A 30 -2.99 2.33 -5.65
CA LEU A 30 -2.34 3.07 -6.72
C LEU A 30 -3.31 4.08 -7.35
N SER A 31 -2.76 5.09 -8.03
CA SER A 31 -3.56 5.97 -8.89
C SER A 31 -4.09 5.26 -10.14
N GLU A 32 -3.32 4.31 -10.69
CA GLU A 32 -3.72 3.48 -11.83
C GLU A 32 -3.79 2.01 -11.37
N GLN A 33 -4.99 1.44 -11.38
CA GLN A 33 -5.26 0.08 -10.86
C GLN A 33 -5.00 -1.02 -11.90
N THR A 34 -4.90 -0.62 -13.17
CA THR A 34 -4.70 -1.47 -14.35
C THR A 34 -3.47 -0.99 -15.11
N PRO A 35 -2.27 -1.29 -14.60
CA PRO A 35 -1.02 -0.86 -15.24
C PRO A 35 -0.89 -1.47 -16.64
N LYS A 36 -0.53 -0.67 -17.63
CA LYS A 36 -0.26 -1.13 -18.99
C LYS A 36 1.11 -1.80 -19.09
N ARG A 37 2.11 -1.23 -18.42
CA ARG A 37 3.50 -1.69 -18.55
C ARG A 37 4.17 -1.72 -17.19
N SER A 38 4.38 -2.92 -16.68
CA SER A 38 5.00 -3.10 -15.37
C SER A 38 6.42 -3.64 -15.48
N LEU A 39 7.30 -3.09 -14.64
CA LEU A 39 8.64 -3.59 -14.40
C LEU A 39 8.66 -4.37 -13.09
N VAL A 40 9.07 -5.62 -13.14
CA VAL A 40 8.99 -6.53 -11.98
C VAL A 40 10.38 -7.02 -11.61
N PHE A 41 10.84 -6.64 -10.42
CA PHE A 41 12.08 -7.12 -9.80
C PHE A 41 11.84 -8.22 -8.75
N ALA A 42 10.57 -8.50 -8.47
CA ALA A 42 10.16 -9.59 -7.59
C ALA A 42 10.11 -10.92 -8.36
N ASP A 43 10.14 -12.02 -7.60
CA ASP A 43 9.97 -13.38 -8.12
C ASP A 43 8.72 -14.05 -7.54
N GLY A 44 8.38 -15.22 -8.07
CA GLY A 44 7.32 -16.11 -7.56
C GLY A 44 5.92 -15.52 -7.67
N ILE A 45 5.06 -15.82 -6.68
CA ILE A 45 3.62 -15.49 -6.71
C ILE A 45 3.37 -13.99 -6.91
N LEU A 46 4.22 -13.11 -6.36
CA LEU A 46 4.06 -11.67 -6.58
C LEU A 46 4.30 -11.30 -8.05
N ALA A 47 5.32 -11.88 -8.69
CA ALA A 47 5.58 -11.63 -10.11
C ALA A 47 4.46 -12.18 -11.01
N ASP A 48 3.98 -13.38 -10.71
CA ASP A 48 2.84 -14.00 -11.42
C ASP A 48 1.57 -13.16 -11.27
N ALA A 49 1.31 -12.64 -10.06
CA ALA A 49 0.16 -11.80 -9.79
C ALA A 49 0.23 -10.46 -10.53
N VAL A 50 1.41 -9.83 -10.59
CA VAL A 50 1.60 -8.59 -11.37
C VAL A 50 1.36 -8.87 -12.86
N LYS A 51 1.89 -9.98 -13.38
CA LYS A 51 1.64 -10.40 -14.76
C LYS A 51 0.14 -10.58 -15.09
N MET A 52 -0.70 -10.92 -14.11
CA MET A 52 -2.15 -11.03 -14.32
C MET A 52 -2.88 -9.68 -14.40
N ILE A 53 -2.36 -8.62 -13.77
CA ILE A 53 -3.00 -7.30 -13.76
C ILE A 53 -2.39 -6.31 -14.75
N SER A 54 -1.22 -6.64 -15.31
CA SER A 54 -0.51 -5.78 -16.25
C SER A 54 -0.72 -6.22 -17.70
N GLU A 55 -0.92 -5.28 -18.63
CA GLU A 55 -1.02 -5.63 -20.06
C GLU A 55 0.29 -6.20 -20.61
N SER A 56 1.44 -5.72 -20.10
CA SER A 56 2.76 -6.23 -20.46
C SER A 56 3.78 -6.10 -19.31
N ILE A 57 4.73 -7.04 -19.28
CA ILE A 57 5.85 -7.05 -18.34
C ILE A 57 7.15 -6.76 -19.08
N VAL A 58 7.93 -5.80 -18.56
CA VAL A 58 9.26 -5.48 -19.07
C VAL A 58 10.30 -6.25 -18.27
N ALA A 59 11.07 -7.11 -18.94
CA ALA A 59 12.09 -7.93 -18.28
C ALA A 59 13.33 -7.13 -17.87
N ASN A 60 13.72 -6.11 -18.65
CA ASN A 60 14.88 -5.28 -18.40
C ASN A 60 14.73 -3.90 -19.04
N CYS A 61 15.27 -2.87 -18.39
CA CYS A 61 15.28 -1.49 -18.90
C CYS A 61 16.61 -1.12 -19.56
N SER A 62 17.15 -2.05 -20.35
CA SER A 62 18.48 -1.89 -20.96
C SER A 62 18.47 -0.99 -22.22
N GLY A 63 17.34 -0.33 -22.51
CA GLY A 63 17.16 0.50 -23.69
C GLY A 63 17.37 2.00 -23.42
N PRO A 64 17.64 2.79 -24.48
CA PRO A 64 17.85 4.24 -24.37
C PRO A 64 16.58 5.04 -24.01
N ILE A 65 15.39 4.42 -24.02
CA ILE A 65 14.12 5.06 -23.69
C ILE A 65 13.56 4.41 -22.41
N ASN A 66 14.06 4.89 -21.26
CA ASN A 66 13.62 4.52 -19.93
C ASN A 66 12.61 5.54 -19.43
N ASN A 67 11.32 5.38 -19.74
CA ASN A 67 10.17 6.15 -19.20
C ASN A 67 8.85 5.54 -19.72
N GLU A 68 8.74 4.22 -19.77
CA GLU A 68 7.61 3.55 -20.43
C GLU A 68 6.73 2.75 -19.46
N CYS A 69 7.22 2.51 -18.24
CA CYS A 69 6.49 1.74 -17.25
C CYS A 69 5.60 2.68 -16.42
N ASP A 70 4.35 2.31 -16.19
CA ASP A 70 3.49 2.97 -15.20
C ASP A 70 3.65 2.39 -13.80
N LEU A 71 4.15 1.17 -13.69
CA LEU A 71 4.34 0.48 -12.42
C LEU A 71 5.69 -0.22 -12.33
N ALA A 72 6.33 -0.12 -11.16
CA ALA A 72 7.48 -0.94 -10.79
C ALA A 72 7.16 -1.71 -9.49
N VAL A 73 7.57 -2.97 -9.42
CA VAL A 73 7.31 -3.85 -8.26
C VAL A 73 8.61 -4.49 -7.80
N ALA A 74 8.90 -4.42 -6.49
CA ALA A 74 10.12 -5.01 -5.92
C ALA A 74 9.91 -5.58 -4.50
N VAL A 75 10.78 -6.50 -4.10
CA VAL A 75 10.89 -7.01 -2.73
C VAL A 75 12.31 -6.72 -2.23
N ASP A 76 12.43 -6.05 -1.09
CA ASP A 76 13.69 -5.63 -0.46
C ASP A 76 14.75 -5.06 -1.42
N PRO A 77 14.41 -4.06 -2.26
CA PRO A 77 15.31 -3.57 -3.29
C PRO A 77 16.55 -2.87 -2.70
N ASP A 78 17.70 -3.13 -3.31
CA ASP A 78 18.92 -2.35 -3.08
C ASP A 78 18.84 -0.96 -3.75
N ASN A 79 19.89 -0.15 -3.61
CA ASN A 79 19.89 1.19 -4.20
C ASN A 79 19.96 1.16 -5.74
N LYS A 80 20.57 0.13 -6.34
CA LYS A 80 20.71 -0.01 -7.78
C LYS A 80 19.35 -0.33 -8.40
N THR A 81 18.62 -1.28 -7.81
CA THR A 81 17.25 -1.65 -8.22
C THR A 81 16.31 -0.46 -8.13
N LEU A 82 16.37 0.34 -7.06
CA LEU A 82 15.52 1.53 -6.96
C LEU A 82 15.84 2.59 -8.02
N LYS A 83 17.13 2.85 -8.32
CA LYS A 83 17.53 3.77 -9.39
C LYS A 83 17.10 3.26 -10.77
N GLN A 84 17.20 1.95 -11.00
CA GLN A 84 16.71 1.34 -12.21
C GLN A 84 15.19 1.52 -12.32
N ALA A 85 14.43 1.16 -11.28
CA ALA A 85 12.99 1.36 -11.24
C ALA A 85 12.59 2.82 -11.54
N TRP A 86 13.25 3.77 -10.87
CA TRP A 86 13.07 5.20 -11.09
C TRP A 86 13.31 5.60 -12.55
N SER A 87 14.39 5.09 -13.16
CA SER A 87 14.69 5.40 -14.55
C SER A 87 13.61 4.88 -15.49
N CYS A 88 13.07 3.68 -15.28
CA CYS A 88 12.12 3.07 -16.22
C CYS A 88 10.70 3.61 -16.12
N LEU A 89 10.33 4.12 -14.96
CA LEU A 89 8.98 4.66 -14.71
C LEU A 89 8.75 5.93 -15.53
N GLN A 90 7.59 6.07 -16.13
CA GLN A 90 7.14 7.33 -16.70
C GLN A 90 6.79 8.34 -15.59
N PRO A 91 6.81 9.66 -15.87
CA PRO A 91 6.27 10.65 -14.94
C PRO A 91 4.83 10.31 -14.53
N GLY A 92 4.53 10.36 -13.23
CA GLY A 92 3.25 9.92 -12.67
C GLY A 92 3.15 8.41 -12.39
N GLY A 93 4.10 7.60 -12.88
CA GLY A 93 4.16 6.17 -12.57
C GLY A 93 4.46 5.89 -11.10
N SER A 94 4.06 4.71 -10.62
CA SER A 94 4.18 4.31 -9.22
C SER A 94 5.16 3.16 -9.02
N ILE A 95 5.73 3.08 -7.82
CA ILE A 95 6.49 1.92 -7.36
C ILE A 95 5.79 1.31 -6.15
N TYR A 96 5.59 0.00 -6.17
CA TYR A 96 5.17 -0.81 -5.02
C TYR A 96 6.36 -1.64 -4.53
N ILE A 97 6.59 -1.63 -3.22
CA ILE A 97 7.73 -2.32 -2.62
C ILE A 97 7.31 -3.04 -1.35
N GLU A 98 7.76 -4.28 -1.19
CA GLU A 98 7.72 -5.01 0.07
C GLU A 98 9.06 -4.94 0.78
N TRP A 99 9.03 -4.53 2.04
CA TRP A 99 10.21 -4.42 2.89
C TRP A 99 10.13 -5.41 4.04
N VAL A 100 11.18 -6.19 4.23
CA VAL A 100 11.39 -7.02 5.41
C VAL A 100 12.28 -6.24 6.39
N LEU A 101 11.63 -5.52 7.30
CA LEU A 101 12.32 -4.64 8.25
C LEU A 101 12.71 -5.40 9.52
N ARG A 102 13.93 -5.12 10.01
CA ARG A 102 14.36 -5.52 11.36
C ARG A 102 13.72 -4.61 12.41
N PRO A 103 13.50 -5.10 13.64
CA PRO A 103 13.22 -4.24 14.78
C PRO A 103 14.21 -3.06 14.81
N PHE A 104 13.71 -1.86 15.07
CA PHE A 104 14.48 -0.60 15.08
C PHE A 104 14.99 -0.10 13.72
N SER A 105 14.93 -0.89 12.64
CA SER A 105 15.05 -0.35 11.28
C SER A 105 13.79 0.46 10.98
N GLY A 106 13.95 1.77 10.88
CA GLY A 106 12.84 2.69 10.78
C GLY A 106 12.32 2.82 9.35
N ILE A 107 10.99 2.81 9.20
CA ILE A 107 10.27 3.30 8.02
C ILE A 107 10.83 4.65 7.55
N LYS A 108 11.29 5.51 8.47
CA LYS A 108 11.97 6.78 8.16
C LYS A 108 13.20 6.62 7.27
N SER A 109 14.02 5.59 7.49
CA SER A 109 15.21 5.34 6.67
C SER A 109 14.83 4.90 5.27
N VAL A 110 13.78 4.06 5.14
CA VAL A 110 13.24 3.64 3.85
C VAL A 110 12.65 4.83 3.10
N LYS A 111 11.85 5.65 3.78
CA LYS A 111 11.27 6.88 3.24
C LYS A 111 12.35 7.79 2.67
N ARG A 112 13.38 8.08 3.48
CA ARG A 112 14.51 8.91 3.05
C ARG A 112 15.22 8.32 1.82
N LYS A 113 15.46 7.00 1.79
CA LYS A 113 16.08 6.32 0.65
C LYS A 113 15.27 6.48 -0.64
N LEU A 114 13.94 6.41 -0.56
CA LEU A 114 13.06 6.62 -1.71
C LEU A 114 13.06 8.09 -2.15
N GLU A 115 12.97 9.03 -1.20
CA GLU A 115 13.01 10.47 -1.46
C GLU A 115 14.35 10.93 -2.07
N GLU A 116 15.48 10.39 -1.61
CA GLU A 116 16.82 10.66 -2.15
C GLU A 116 16.97 10.26 -3.63
N ILE A 117 16.16 9.30 -4.10
CA ILE A 117 16.13 8.88 -5.52
C ILE A 117 15.21 9.80 -6.34
N GLY A 118 14.31 10.52 -5.67
CA GLY A 118 13.36 11.45 -6.27
C GLY A 118 11.90 11.05 -6.10
N PHE A 119 11.61 9.87 -5.55
CA PHE A 119 10.22 9.44 -5.33
C PHE A 119 9.49 10.37 -4.37
N GLN A 120 8.22 10.61 -4.67
CA GLN A 120 7.32 11.47 -3.90
C GLN A 120 6.12 10.67 -3.39
N ASN A 121 5.33 11.29 -2.51
CA ASN A 121 4.11 10.70 -1.95
C ASN A 121 4.34 9.31 -1.32
N VAL A 122 5.47 9.15 -0.63
CA VAL A 122 5.85 7.87 -0.02
C VAL A 122 4.88 7.54 1.11
N THR A 123 4.05 6.54 0.89
CA THR A 123 3.08 6.01 1.85
C THR A 123 3.48 4.58 2.24
N PHE A 124 3.15 4.20 3.47
CA PHE A 124 3.48 2.89 4.02
C PHE A 124 2.22 2.20 4.52
N PHE A 125 2.12 0.90 4.27
CA PHE A 125 1.00 0.07 4.66
C PHE A 125 1.50 -1.20 5.33
N MET A 126 0.81 -1.65 6.36
CA MET A 126 0.97 -3.00 6.88
C MET A 126 -0.16 -3.87 6.33
N PRO A 127 0.16 -4.91 5.55
CA PRO A 127 -0.83 -5.94 5.20
C PRO A 127 -1.14 -6.83 6.42
N GLN A 128 -2.40 -7.23 6.55
CA GLN A 128 -2.88 -8.19 7.54
C GLN A 128 -3.89 -9.16 6.91
N PRO A 129 -3.63 -10.48 6.91
CA PRO A 129 -2.38 -11.16 7.30
C PRO A 129 -1.18 -10.82 6.37
N ASP A 130 0.01 -11.38 6.64
CA ASP A 130 1.18 -11.23 5.75
C ASP A 130 0.88 -11.87 4.38
N PRO A 131 1.07 -11.14 3.27
CA PRO A 131 0.70 -11.61 1.93
C PRO A 131 1.53 -12.80 1.43
N ALA A 132 2.63 -13.16 2.09
CA ALA A 132 3.33 -14.41 1.79
C ALA A 132 2.70 -15.63 2.44
N ASP A 133 2.00 -15.46 3.56
CA ASP A 133 1.38 -16.56 4.29
C ASP A 133 -0.08 -16.75 3.87
N ASN A 134 -0.81 -15.65 3.68
CA ASN A 134 -2.22 -15.65 3.33
C ASN A 134 -2.59 -14.37 2.55
N PRO A 135 -3.67 -14.39 1.75
CA PRO A 135 -4.25 -13.18 1.17
C PRO A 135 -4.43 -12.07 2.21
N SER A 136 -3.89 -10.89 1.94
CA SER A 136 -4.09 -9.72 2.80
C SER A 136 -5.56 -9.33 2.78
N GLU A 137 -6.23 -9.38 3.93
CA GLU A 137 -7.63 -9.01 4.06
C GLU A 137 -7.77 -7.50 4.30
N ILE A 138 -6.77 -6.90 4.96
CA ILE A 138 -6.75 -5.50 5.37
C ILE A 138 -5.37 -4.90 5.08
N TRP A 139 -5.36 -3.69 4.54
CA TRP A 139 -4.15 -2.88 4.37
C TRP A 139 -4.23 -1.68 5.31
N ILE A 140 -3.36 -1.63 6.31
CA ILE A 140 -3.41 -0.63 7.39
C ILE A 140 -2.40 0.47 7.07
N PRO A 141 -2.82 1.72 6.82
CA PRO A 141 -1.90 2.84 6.68
C PRO A 141 -1.03 2.99 7.93
N MET A 142 0.29 3.08 7.75
CA MET A 142 1.27 3.26 8.81
C MET A 142 1.37 4.74 9.25
N VAL A 143 0.23 5.40 9.36
CA VAL A 143 0.09 6.71 10.01
C VAL A 143 -0.18 6.48 11.50
N GLN A 144 0.37 7.36 12.35
CA GLN A 144 0.46 7.13 13.79
C GLN A 144 -0.90 6.87 14.46
N ASN A 145 -1.95 7.50 13.96
CA ASN A 145 -3.28 7.48 14.55
C ASN A 145 -4.07 6.21 14.17
N VAL A 146 -3.94 5.75 12.92
CA VAL A 146 -4.68 4.58 12.41
C VAL A 146 -4.14 3.30 13.02
N VAL A 147 -2.81 3.17 13.11
CA VAL A 147 -2.20 1.98 13.71
C VAL A 147 -2.66 1.85 15.16
N SER A 148 -2.61 2.94 15.95
CA SER A 148 -3.01 2.86 17.35
C SER A 148 -4.49 2.53 17.53
N TYR A 149 -5.38 3.08 16.69
CA TYR A 149 -6.80 2.75 16.67
C TYR A 149 -7.05 1.27 16.35
N TYR A 150 -6.46 0.77 15.26
CA TYR A 150 -6.58 -0.62 14.84
C TYR A 150 -6.10 -1.59 15.92
N LEU A 151 -4.98 -1.26 16.58
CA LEU A 151 -4.42 -2.07 17.66
C LEU A 151 -5.31 -2.09 18.92
N ARG A 152 -6.01 -1.00 19.24
CA ARG A 152 -6.97 -0.95 20.34
C ARG A 152 -8.24 -1.75 20.04
N GLY A 153 -8.72 -1.69 18.79
CA GLY A 153 -9.96 -2.33 18.35
C GLY A 153 -9.90 -3.86 18.26
N LYS A 154 -8.71 -4.45 18.08
CA LYS A 154 -8.54 -5.89 18.16
C LYS A 154 -8.79 -6.37 19.59
N LYS A 155 -10.05 -6.70 19.91
CA LYS A 155 -10.39 -7.60 21.01
C LYS A 155 -9.75 -8.94 20.68
N TYR A 156 -8.56 -9.19 21.23
CA TYR A 156 -7.84 -10.44 21.03
C TYR A 156 -8.72 -11.57 21.56
N GLU A 157 -9.39 -12.29 20.66
CA GLU A 157 -10.08 -13.53 21.03
C GLU A 157 -9.08 -14.39 21.81
N LYS A 158 -9.49 -14.80 23.02
CA LYS A 158 -8.76 -15.74 23.87
C LYS A 158 -8.76 -17.13 23.21
N LYS A 159 -8.21 -17.27 22.01
CA LYS A 159 -7.77 -18.57 21.52
C LYS A 159 -6.50 -18.92 22.30
N GLY A 160 -6.48 -20.08 22.94
CA GLY A 160 -5.51 -20.53 23.94
C GLY A 160 -4.05 -20.51 23.48
N GLY A 161 -3.47 -19.32 23.32
CA GLY A 161 -2.10 -19.12 22.91
C GLY A 161 -1.12 -19.32 24.06
N ASN A 162 0.03 -19.93 23.73
CA ASN A 162 1.15 -20.16 24.64
C ASN A 162 1.54 -18.89 25.42
N PHE A 163 2.03 -19.08 26.65
CA PHE A 163 2.42 -18.03 27.60
C PHE A 163 3.21 -16.87 26.97
N LEU A 164 4.11 -17.17 26.03
CA LEU A 164 4.90 -16.16 25.32
C LEU A 164 4.03 -15.10 24.63
N ASN A 165 2.91 -15.51 24.02
CA ASN A 165 1.98 -14.58 23.36
C ASN A 165 1.21 -13.73 24.38
N GLN A 166 0.92 -14.27 25.57
CA GLN A 166 0.30 -13.52 26.66
C GLN A 166 1.28 -12.51 27.29
N PHE A 167 2.54 -12.90 27.46
CA PHE A 167 3.60 -12.02 27.96
C PHE A 167 3.91 -10.88 26.96
N LYS A 168 3.98 -11.18 25.66
CA LYS A 168 4.08 -10.17 24.59
C LYS A 168 2.93 -9.15 24.67
N ARG A 169 1.69 -9.63 24.89
CA ARG A 169 0.51 -8.77 25.07
C ARG A 169 0.65 -7.85 26.27
N ALA A 170 1.10 -8.37 27.41
CA ALA A 170 1.29 -7.59 28.63
C ALA A 170 2.34 -6.48 28.41
N ILE A 171 3.48 -6.80 27.79
CA ILE A 171 4.52 -5.81 27.48
C ILE A 171 3.99 -4.75 26.50
N CYS A 172 3.30 -5.15 25.42
CA CYS A 172 2.72 -4.19 24.48
C CYS A 172 1.74 -3.23 25.17
N ASN A 173 0.81 -3.75 25.97
CA ASN A 173 -0.16 -2.92 26.67
C ASN A 173 0.53 -1.96 27.65
N VAL A 174 1.53 -2.45 28.41
CA VAL A 174 2.34 -1.63 29.32
C VAL A 174 3.09 -0.53 28.56
N LEU A 175 3.80 -0.86 27.47
CA LEU A 175 4.52 0.12 26.67
C LEU A 175 3.60 1.15 26.03
N CYS A 176 2.41 0.75 25.59
CA CYS A 176 1.37 1.65 25.08
C CYS A 176 0.84 2.62 26.15
N LEU A 177 0.79 2.20 27.42
CA LEU A 177 0.38 3.06 28.55
C LEU A 177 1.46 4.09 28.90
N PHE A 178 2.74 3.69 28.91
CA PHE A 178 3.84 4.59 29.31
C PHE A 178 4.34 5.49 28.17
N TYR A 179 4.17 5.08 26.91
CA TYR A 179 4.62 5.83 25.73
C TYR A 179 3.52 5.95 24.68
N PRO A 180 2.39 6.63 24.99
CA PRO A 180 1.25 6.76 24.06
C PRO A 180 1.63 7.43 22.73
N ILE A 181 2.76 8.13 22.68
CA ILE A 181 3.19 8.98 21.56
C ILE A 181 4.14 8.25 20.60
N LYS A 182 4.57 6.99 20.84
CA LYS A 182 5.40 6.24 19.86
C LYS A 182 5.00 4.78 19.65
N PRO A 183 3.72 4.44 19.42
CA PRO A 183 3.33 3.07 19.10
C PRO A 183 4.06 2.52 17.85
N ILE A 184 4.45 3.38 16.92
CA ILE A 184 5.24 3.01 15.74
C ILE A 184 6.60 2.37 16.11
N THR A 185 7.26 2.78 17.20
CA THR A 185 8.57 2.20 17.56
C THR A 185 8.49 0.80 18.14
N TYR A 186 7.32 0.40 18.67
CA TYR A 186 7.14 -0.88 19.37
C TYR A 186 6.39 -1.93 18.54
N PHE A 187 6.12 -1.63 17.28
CA PHE A 187 5.33 -2.45 16.37
C PHE A 187 5.84 -3.89 16.18
N TRP A 188 7.15 -4.11 16.29
CA TRP A 188 7.78 -5.43 16.21
C TRP A 188 7.27 -6.43 17.27
N LEU A 189 6.76 -5.96 18.42
CA LEU A 189 6.20 -6.83 19.46
C LEU A 189 4.88 -7.50 19.03
N MET A 190 4.23 -6.98 17.99
CA MET A 190 2.93 -7.43 17.50
C MET A 190 3.04 -8.54 16.44
N ASN A 191 4.22 -8.68 15.82
CA ASN A 191 4.45 -9.75 14.87
C ASN A 191 4.86 -11.04 15.62
N THR A 192 4.36 -12.18 15.18
CA THR A 192 4.76 -13.49 15.73
C THR A 192 6.27 -13.70 15.54
N ASN A 193 6.81 -13.21 14.42
CA ASN A 193 8.24 -13.13 14.15
C ASN A 193 8.86 -11.85 14.74
N LEU A 194 9.40 -11.97 15.96
CA LEU A 194 10.10 -10.89 16.67
C LEU A 194 11.34 -10.34 15.93
N ILE A 195 11.81 -11.02 14.89
CA ILE A 195 13.09 -10.68 14.24
C ILE A 195 12.85 -9.82 12.99
N ARG A 196 11.68 -9.95 12.35
CA ARG A 196 11.39 -9.30 11.06
C ARG A 196 9.90 -9.05 10.90
N TYR A 197 9.54 -7.87 10.42
CA TYR A 197 8.16 -7.54 10.06
C TYR A 197 8.12 -7.00 8.63
N LYS A 198 7.03 -7.29 7.92
CA LYS A 198 6.82 -6.75 6.58
C LYS A 198 6.06 -5.44 6.62
N VAL A 199 6.53 -4.51 5.80
CA VAL A 199 5.85 -3.25 5.49
C VAL A 199 5.87 -3.09 3.99
N CYS A 200 4.75 -2.66 3.43
CA CYS A 200 4.67 -2.30 2.03
C CYS A 200 4.78 -0.78 1.89
N SER A 201 5.42 -0.30 0.83
CA SER A 201 5.43 1.13 0.49
C SER A 201 4.95 1.36 -0.92
N ILE A 202 4.23 2.46 -1.11
CA ILE A 202 3.88 2.98 -2.42
C ILE A 202 4.48 4.39 -2.52
N ALA A 203 5.10 4.67 -3.66
CA ALA A 203 5.58 6.00 -3.98
C ALA A 203 5.40 6.27 -5.47
N SER A 204 5.46 7.54 -5.88
CA SER A 204 5.26 7.93 -7.28
C SER A 204 6.42 8.75 -7.81
N LYS A 205 6.70 8.60 -9.10
CA LYS A 205 7.57 9.50 -9.86
C LYS A 205 6.79 10.79 -10.12
N PRO A 206 7.34 11.97 -9.82
CA PRO A 206 6.66 13.24 -10.02
C PRO A 206 6.25 13.40 -11.48
N ILE A 207 5.05 13.93 -11.68
CA ILE A 207 4.63 14.40 -12.99
C ILE A 207 5.51 15.62 -13.28
N VAL A 208 6.30 15.57 -14.35
CA VAL A 208 6.95 16.77 -14.87
C VAL A 208 5.84 17.55 -15.54
N THR A 209 5.05 18.28 -14.76
CA THR A 209 4.22 19.35 -15.28
C THR A 209 5.23 20.30 -15.86
N GLY A 210 5.38 20.26 -17.19
CA GLY A 210 6.25 21.18 -17.87
C GLY A 210 5.91 22.54 -17.31
N VAL A 211 6.85 23.15 -16.59
CA VAL A 211 6.91 24.59 -16.51
C VAL A 211 7.18 24.99 -17.95
N GLN A 212 6.13 25.00 -18.78
CA GLN A 212 6.05 25.96 -19.84
C GLN A 212 6.28 27.26 -19.08
N LYS A 213 7.46 27.85 -19.26
CA LYS A 213 7.62 29.28 -19.11
C LYS A 213 6.54 29.85 -20.03
N ILE A 214 5.35 30.07 -19.48
CA ILE A 214 4.36 30.92 -20.11
C ILE A 214 5.02 32.29 -19.99
N SER A 215 5.79 32.66 -21.02
CA SER A 215 6.09 34.06 -21.24
C SER A 215 4.73 34.77 -21.22
N PRO A 216 4.55 35.82 -20.40
CA PRO A 216 3.26 36.49 -20.32
C PRO A 216 2.95 37.10 -21.69
N SER A 217 2.09 36.41 -22.44
CA SER A 217 1.56 36.86 -23.71
C SER A 217 0.07 36.60 -23.71
N TYR A 218 -0.63 37.64 -23.26
CA TYR A 218 -2.01 38.03 -23.53
C TYR A 218 -3.18 37.10 -23.15
N GLU A 219 -3.98 37.70 -22.25
CA GLU A 219 -5.43 37.62 -22.02
C GLU A 219 -6.28 36.77 -22.98
N GLY A 220 -7.07 35.89 -22.36
CA GLY A 220 -8.46 35.70 -22.76
C GLY A 220 -8.79 34.38 -23.46
N ALA A 221 -8.90 33.28 -22.72
CA ALA A 221 -9.83 32.20 -23.07
C ALA A 221 -10.08 31.26 -21.88
N ASN A 222 -11.36 31.10 -21.55
CA ASN A 222 -11.88 30.11 -20.61
C ASN A 222 -11.47 28.69 -21.00
N GLN A 223 -10.63 28.03 -20.20
CA GLN A 223 -10.43 26.58 -20.27
C GLN A 223 -11.14 25.90 -19.10
N LYS A 224 -12.25 25.22 -19.44
CA LYS A 224 -12.86 24.19 -18.59
C LYS A 224 -11.96 22.96 -18.62
N ALA A 225 -11.28 22.69 -17.52
CA ALA A 225 -10.51 21.47 -17.33
C ALA A 225 -11.46 20.29 -17.07
N VAL A 226 -11.28 19.21 -17.82
CA VAL A 226 -11.89 17.90 -17.58
C VAL A 226 -10.93 17.12 -16.68
N THR A 227 -11.30 16.93 -15.42
CA THR A 227 -10.63 16.05 -14.47
C THR A 227 -11.61 14.98 -14.02
N ASN A 228 -11.33 13.73 -14.37
CA ASN A 228 -12.08 12.56 -13.92
C ASN A 228 -11.25 11.77 -12.90
N ILE A 229 -11.95 11.23 -11.89
CA ILE A 229 -11.54 10.39 -10.75
C ILE A 229 -11.38 11.08 -9.37
N PRO A 230 -11.11 12.40 -9.19
CA PRO A 230 -11.22 13.03 -7.87
C PRO A 230 -12.66 13.10 -7.33
N ASN A 231 -13.68 13.00 -8.19
CA ASN A 231 -15.03 13.44 -7.85
C ASN A 231 -15.72 12.69 -6.71
N ILE A 232 -15.54 11.38 -6.48
CA ILE A 232 -16.27 10.72 -5.38
C ILE A 232 -15.69 11.10 -4.02
N VAL A 233 -14.36 11.17 -3.93
CA VAL A 233 -13.68 11.60 -2.70
C VAL A 233 -13.91 13.09 -2.49
N ASP A 234 -13.77 13.91 -3.53
CA ASP A 234 -14.01 15.35 -3.44
C ASP A 234 -15.50 15.69 -3.20
N GLU A 235 -16.46 14.92 -3.73
CA GLU A 235 -17.90 15.11 -3.47
C GLU A 235 -18.27 14.66 -2.05
N CYS A 236 -17.67 13.57 -1.54
CA CYS A 236 -17.80 13.20 -0.13
C CYS A 236 -17.12 14.23 0.80
N LEU A 237 -16.01 14.83 0.39
CA LEU A 237 -15.30 15.88 1.15
C LEU A 237 -15.99 17.24 1.09
N ASN A 238 -16.59 17.60 -0.04
CA ASN A 238 -17.29 18.88 -0.23
C ASN A 238 -18.68 18.90 0.43
N ASN A 239 -19.27 17.72 0.72
CA ASN A 239 -20.49 17.60 1.49
C ASN A 239 -20.25 17.48 3.01
N LEU A 240 -18.99 17.43 3.45
CA LEU A 240 -18.61 17.56 4.86
C LEU A 240 -18.50 19.05 5.18
N ASP A 241 -19.26 19.51 6.17
CA ASP A 241 -19.34 20.92 6.58
C ASP A 241 -17.93 21.50 6.82
N THR A 242 -17.53 22.45 5.97
CA THR A 242 -16.11 22.83 5.74
C THR A 242 -15.51 23.75 6.81
N ASP A 243 -16.16 23.93 7.95
CA ASP A 243 -15.69 24.87 8.98
C ASP A 243 -14.58 24.31 9.89
N ASP A 244 -14.21 23.02 9.78
CA ASP A 244 -13.08 22.45 10.53
C ASP A 244 -11.93 22.01 9.60
N LYS A 245 -10.96 22.92 9.42
CA LYS A 245 -9.81 22.81 8.50
C LYS A 245 -8.70 21.83 8.94
N SER A 246 -9.03 20.73 9.61
CA SER A 246 -7.99 19.81 10.15
C SER A 246 -8.26 18.31 10.03
N ASN A 247 -9.23 17.90 9.21
CA ASN A 247 -9.59 16.50 9.07
C ASN A 247 -8.54 15.69 8.27
N GLU A 248 -7.69 14.95 8.98
CA GLU A 248 -6.82 13.92 8.39
C GLU A 248 -7.68 12.70 7.99
N VAL A 249 -7.88 12.49 6.68
CA VAL A 249 -8.65 11.35 6.16
C VAL A 249 -7.76 10.12 6.10
N SER A 250 -8.19 9.04 6.75
CA SER A 250 -7.50 7.75 6.69
C SER A 250 -8.33 6.75 5.90
N VAL A 251 -7.74 6.14 4.88
CA VAL A 251 -8.41 5.14 4.04
C VAL A 251 -8.08 3.75 4.57
N LEU A 252 -9.09 3.03 5.05
CA LEU A 252 -9.00 1.62 5.42
C LEU A 252 -9.65 0.80 4.29
N MET A 253 -8.86 -0.02 3.61
CA MET A 253 -9.40 -0.92 2.59
C MET A 253 -9.77 -2.25 3.23
N LEU A 254 -11.04 -2.62 3.13
CA LEU A 254 -11.57 -3.91 3.53
C LEU A 254 -11.89 -4.72 2.28
N THR A 255 -11.38 -5.94 2.26
CA THR A 255 -11.62 -6.92 1.18
C THR A 255 -12.44 -8.06 1.77
N GLU A 256 -13.65 -8.30 1.25
CA GLU A 256 -14.45 -9.44 1.70
C GLU A 256 -13.86 -10.75 1.15
N ARG A 257 -13.80 -11.80 1.98
CA ARG A 257 -13.39 -13.14 1.53
C ARG A 257 -14.43 -13.70 0.56
N GLY A 258 -14.12 -13.71 -0.74
CA GLY A 258 -14.82 -14.54 -1.73
C GLY A 258 -15.64 -13.81 -2.80
N GLY A 259 -15.57 -12.48 -2.92
CA GLY A 259 -16.35 -11.75 -3.93
C GLY A 259 -15.82 -10.37 -4.23
N PHE A 260 -16.14 -9.86 -5.42
CA PHE A 260 -15.63 -8.66 -6.08
C PHE A 260 -15.91 -7.31 -5.37
N GLU A 261 -16.49 -7.32 -4.17
CA GLU A 261 -16.83 -6.12 -3.44
C GLU A 261 -15.71 -5.74 -2.47
N LYS A 262 -15.16 -4.54 -2.67
CA LYS A 262 -14.18 -3.93 -1.78
C LYS A 262 -14.82 -2.75 -1.10
N ILE A 263 -14.89 -2.81 0.23
CA ILE A 263 -15.37 -1.68 1.02
C ILE A 263 -14.17 -0.81 1.32
N ILE A 264 -14.13 0.37 0.71
CA ILE A 264 -13.19 1.42 1.09
C ILE A 264 -13.84 2.19 2.24
N LEU A 265 -13.37 1.94 3.46
CA LEU A 265 -13.82 2.66 4.63
C LEU A 265 -12.97 3.92 4.80
N PHE A 266 -13.58 5.08 4.59
CA PHE A 266 -12.98 6.36 4.95
C PHE A 266 -13.22 6.62 6.44
N ILE A 267 -12.14 6.74 7.20
CA ILE A 267 -12.19 7.15 8.60
C ILE A 267 -11.87 8.65 8.64
N PHE A 268 -12.88 9.44 8.95
CA PHE A 268 -12.75 10.87 9.23
C PHE A 268 -12.46 11.05 10.72
N ARG A 269 -11.54 11.95 11.03
CA ARG A 269 -11.22 12.31 12.41
C ARG A 269 -11.89 13.63 12.74
N GLY A 270 -12.86 13.64 13.64
CA GLY A 270 -13.33 14.88 14.27
C GLY A 270 -12.31 15.36 15.29
N ASN A 271 -12.15 16.68 15.43
CA ASN A 271 -11.41 17.25 16.55
C ASN A 271 -12.19 16.99 17.85
N ASP A 272 -11.82 15.94 18.58
CA ASP A 272 -12.20 15.82 19.97
C ASP A 272 -11.37 16.85 20.77
N SER A 273 -11.81 18.10 20.79
CA SER A 273 -11.40 19.05 21.81
C SER A 273 -12.03 18.60 23.13
N PHE A 274 -11.31 17.74 23.86
CA PHE A 274 -11.57 17.50 25.28
C PHE A 274 -11.21 18.78 26.04
N SER A 275 -12.22 19.60 26.31
CA SER A 275 -12.21 20.58 27.40
C SER A 275 -12.37 19.88 28.75
#